data_AF-A0A6J4KAV8-F1
#
_entry.id   AF-A0A6J4KAV8-F1
#
_cell.length_a   1.000
_cell.length_b   1.000
_cell.length_c   1.000
_cell.angle_alpha   90.00
_cell.angle_beta   90.00
_cell.angle_gamma   90.00
#
_symmetry.space_group_name_H-M   'P 1'
#
loop_
_entity.id
_entity.type
_entity.pdbx_description
1 polymer ?
#
loop_
_entity_poly.entity_id
_entity_poly.type
_entity_poly.pdbx_seq_one_letter_code
_entity_poly.pdbx_strand_id
1 'polypeptide(L)'
;MHPASGAQHGGRDAFMGSETLQDATLRNLQVMAESTQRHAEPLKASQPQVDWKGLSGFRNVLTHGYLDIRLERVWTVLEQDLPTLKAAISELLRTARDEPVQS
;
A
#
# COMPACT_ATOMS: atom_id res chain seq x y z
N MET A 1 -27.72 9.04 -4.88
CA MET A 1 -26.90 9.22 -6.09
C MET A 1 -25.76 10.15 -5.72
N HIS A 2 -24.59 9.61 -5.39
CA HIS A 2 -23.42 10.41 -4.99
C HIS A 2 -22.55 10.70 -6.22
N PRO A 3 -22.25 11.97 -6.54
CA PRO A 3 -21.14 12.29 -7.42
C PRO A 3 -19.87 12.40 -6.56
N ALA A 4 -19.04 11.36 -6.57
CA ALA A 4 -17.66 11.42 -6.10
C ALA A 4 -16.74 11.04 -7.27
N SER A 5 -16.67 11.91 -8.27
CA SER A 5 -15.71 11.75 -9.38
C SER A 5 -15.27 13.13 -9.85
N GLY A 6 -14.48 13.81 -9.02
CA GLY A 6 -13.93 15.14 -9.31
C GLY A 6 -12.43 15.29 -9.03
N ALA A 7 -11.83 14.38 -8.23
CA ALA A 7 -10.42 14.46 -7.86
C ALA A 7 -9.51 13.44 -8.60
N GLN A 8 -10.12 12.49 -9.33
CA GLN A 8 -9.44 11.28 -9.81
C GLN A 8 -8.47 11.53 -10.99
N HIS A 9 -8.64 12.62 -11.74
CA HIS A 9 -7.86 12.87 -12.97
C HIS A 9 -6.52 13.59 -12.68
N GLY A 10 -6.52 14.59 -11.79
CA GLY A 10 -5.31 15.38 -11.52
C GLY A 10 -4.19 14.60 -10.83
N GLY A 11 -4.53 13.69 -9.91
CA GLY A 11 -3.53 12.87 -9.21
C GLY A 11 -2.83 11.88 -10.13
N ARG A 12 -3.59 11.19 -10.99
CA ARG A 12 -3.06 10.25 -11.98
C ARG A 12 -2.20 10.95 -13.01
N ASP A 13 -2.69 12.05 -13.56
CA ASP A 13 -1.96 12.80 -14.58
C ASP A 13 -0.67 13.40 -14.03
N ALA A 14 -0.69 13.91 -12.78
CA ALA A 14 0.53 14.37 -12.11
C ALA A 14 1.54 13.23 -11.91
N PHE A 15 1.08 12.05 -11.46
CA PHE A 15 1.95 10.87 -11.32
C PHE A 15 2.53 10.43 -12.67
N MET A 16 1.70 10.30 -13.71
CA MET A 16 2.17 9.86 -15.04
C MET A 16 3.09 10.89 -15.73
N GLY A 17 2.91 12.18 -15.45
CA GLY A 17 3.69 13.27 -16.05
C GLY A 17 4.98 13.63 -15.31
N SER A 18 5.30 12.97 -14.19
CA SER A 18 6.47 13.33 -13.37
C SER A 18 7.25 12.11 -12.91
N GLU A 19 8.45 11.91 -13.49
CA GLU A 19 9.40 10.89 -13.04
C GLU A 19 9.74 11.06 -11.56
N THR A 20 9.89 12.29 -11.07
CA THR A 20 10.11 12.54 -9.64
C THR A 20 8.98 12.02 -8.76
N LEU A 21 7.72 12.21 -9.16
CA LEU A 21 6.58 11.66 -8.42
C LEU A 21 6.52 10.13 -8.52
N GLN A 22 6.91 9.56 -9.67
CA GLN A 22 7.00 8.11 -9.86
C GLN A 22 8.04 7.52 -8.93
N ASP A 23 9.28 8.02 -8.99
CA ASP A 23 10.40 7.59 -8.16
C ASP A 23 10.07 7.69 -6.66
N ALA A 24 9.54 8.83 -6.23
CA ALA A 24 9.16 9.06 -4.84
C ALA A 24 8.05 8.09 -4.40
N THR A 25 7.05 7.87 -5.24
CA THR A 25 5.94 6.95 -4.94
C THR A 25 6.43 5.51 -4.86
N LEU A 26 7.23 5.05 -5.83
CA LEU A 26 7.80 3.70 -5.86
C LEU A 26 8.68 3.45 -4.64
N ARG A 27 9.52 4.43 -4.27
CA ARG A 27 10.34 4.34 -3.05
C ARG A 27 9.48 4.21 -1.79
N ASN A 28 8.41 5.00 -1.67
CA ASN A 28 7.52 4.95 -0.52
C ASN A 28 6.77 3.61 -0.45
N LEU A 29 6.31 3.09 -1.58
CA LEU A 29 5.68 1.78 -1.68
C LEU A 29 6.66 0.65 -1.27
N GLN A 30 7.91 0.72 -1.70
CA GLN A 30 8.95 -0.23 -1.34
C GLN A 30 9.20 -0.26 0.18
N VAL A 31 9.43 0.92 0.78
CA VAL A 31 9.69 1.05 2.23
C VAL A 31 8.50 0.54 3.04
N MET A 32 7.28 0.89 2.64
CA MET A 32 6.07 0.40 3.28
C MET A 32 5.96 -1.12 3.19
N ALA A 33 6.12 -1.70 2.00
CA ALA A 33 6.05 -3.15 1.81
C ALA A 33 7.11 -3.87 2.67
N GLU A 34 8.33 -3.36 2.74
CA GLU A 34 9.37 -3.93 3.61
C GLU A 34 8.99 -3.88 5.10
N SER A 35 8.39 -2.78 5.56
CA SER A 35 7.91 -2.68 6.94
C SER A 35 6.86 -3.75 7.25
N THR A 36 5.93 -3.99 6.33
CA THR A 36 4.86 -4.98 6.55
C THR A 36 5.39 -6.41 6.71
N GLN A 37 6.52 -6.74 6.09
CA GLN A 37 7.11 -8.08 6.16
C GLN A 37 7.61 -8.44 7.56
N ARG A 38 8.03 -7.44 8.34
CA ARG A 38 8.63 -7.63 9.67
C ARG A 38 7.61 -7.95 10.76
N HIS A 39 6.31 -7.81 10.48
CA HIS A 39 5.27 -8.14 11.44
C HIS A 39 5.06 -9.64 11.59
N ALA A 40 4.63 -10.06 12.78
CA ALA A 40 4.37 -11.46 13.11
C ALA A 40 3.19 -12.03 12.32
N GLU A 41 3.24 -13.31 11.99
CA GLU A 41 2.19 -14.00 11.22
C GLU A 41 0.79 -13.95 11.88
N PRO A 42 0.63 -14.04 13.22
CA PRO A 42 -0.69 -13.87 13.85
C PRO A 42 -1.33 -12.51 13.56
N LEU A 43 -0.52 -11.44 13.48
CA LEU A 43 -1.00 -10.10 13.16
C LEU A 43 -1.47 -9.98 11.71
N LYS A 44 -0.75 -10.63 10.78
CA LYS A 44 -1.15 -10.70 9.37
C LYS A 44 -2.42 -11.56 9.20
N ALA A 45 -2.49 -12.67 9.93
CA ALA A 45 -3.64 -13.58 9.90
C ALA A 45 -4.93 -12.94 10.43
N SER A 46 -4.85 -11.95 11.33
CA SER A 46 -6.02 -11.20 11.80
C SER A 46 -6.58 -10.22 10.77
N GLN A 47 -5.88 -9.99 9.65
CA GLN A 47 -6.27 -9.10 8.57
C GLN A 47 -6.20 -9.85 7.21
N PRO A 48 -7.07 -10.85 6.97
CA PRO A 48 -7.00 -11.72 5.80
C PRO A 48 -7.38 -11.03 4.48
N GLN A 49 -8.00 -9.85 4.54
CA GLN A 49 -8.34 -9.03 3.37
C GLN A 49 -7.12 -8.39 2.70
N VAL A 50 -5.97 -8.37 3.38
CA VAL A 50 -4.71 -7.87 2.83
C VAL A 50 -3.95 -9.02 2.18
N ASP A 51 -3.57 -8.86 0.92
CA ASP A 51 -2.68 -9.81 0.24
C ASP A 51 -1.21 -9.61 0.69
N TRP A 52 -0.88 -10.17 1.85
CA TRP A 52 0.47 -10.11 2.44
C TRP A 52 1.54 -10.75 1.55
N LYS A 53 1.17 -11.80 0.79
CA LYS A 53 2.07 -12.47 -0.16
C LYS A 53 2.29 -11.59 -1.39
N GLY A 54 1.24 -10.96 -1.91
CA GLY A 54 1.29 -9.97 -2.97
C GLY A 54 2.20 -8.79 -2.62
N LEU A 55 2.05 -8.21 -1.42
CA LEU A 55 2.94 -7.14 -0.93
C LEU A 55 4.41 -7.57 -0.88
N SER A 56 4.66 -8.81 -0.46
CA SER A 56 6.02 -9.36 -0.43
C SER A 56 6.60 -9.55 -1.83
N GLY A 57 5.81 -10.05 -2.77
CA GLY A 57 6.18 -10.18 -4.18
C GLY A 57 6.43 -8.81 -4.82
N PHE A 58 5.57 -7.84 -4.53
CA PHE A 58 5.68 -6.48 -5.04
C PHE A 58 6.97 -5.80 -4.60
N ARG A 59 7.38 -5.94 -3.33
CA ARG A 59 8.69 -5.44 -2.84
C ARG A 59 9.85 -5.98 -3.67
N ASN A 60 9.81 -7.27 -4.02
CA ASN A 60 10.87 -7.89 -4.82
C ASN A 60 10.93 -7.31 -6.23
N VAL A 61 9.76 -7.07 -6.85
CA VAL A 61 9.66 -6.41 -8.16
C VAL A 61 10.21 -4.99 -8.09
N LEU A 62 9.86 -4.20 -7.06
CA LEU A 62 10.36 -2.84 -6.89
C LEU A 62 11.89 -2.77 -6.71
N THR A 63 12.47 -3.79 -6.06
CA THR A 63 13.91 -3.81 -5.75
C THR A 63 14.78 -4.31 -6.92
N HIS A 64 14.25 -5.20 -7.77
CA HIS A 64 15.04 -5.87 -8.82
C HIS A 64 14.58 -5.58 -10.26
N GLY A 65 13.38 -5.02 -10.44
CA GLY A 65 12.73 -4.88 -11.75
C GLY A 65 12.42 -3.45 -12.15
N TYR A 66 13.10 -2.44 -11.58
CA TYR A 66 12.77 -1.01 -11.76
C TYR A 66 12.57 -0.60 -13.23
N LEU A 67 13.34 -1.18 -14.15
CA LEU A 67 13.29 -0.88 -15.58
C LEU A 67 12.03 -1.41 -16.28
N ASP A 68 11.37 -2.43 -15.73
CA ASP A 68 10.21 -3.11 -16.35
C ASP A 68 8.88 -2.82 -15.62
N ILE A 69 8.88 -1.89 -14.66
CA ILE A 69 7.67 -1.53 -13.92
C ILE A 69 6.71 -0.78 -14.84
N ARG A 70 5.51 -1.35 -15.03
CA ARG A 70 4.41 -0.66 -15.71
C ARG A 70 3.73 0.31 -14.73
N LEU A 71 3.90 1.61 -14.95
CA LEU A 71 3.32 2.68 -14.11
C LEU A 71 1.79 2.56 -13.95
N GLU A 72 1.09 2.06 -14.96
CA GLU A 72 -0.36 1.78 -14.88
C GLU A 72 -0.72 0.74 -13.82
N ARG A 73 0.13 -0.27 -13.66
CA ARG A 73 -0.05 -1.27 -12.59
C ARG A 73 0.21 -0.65 -11.23
N VAL A 74 1.23 0.21 -11.12
CA VAL A 74 1.52 0.93 -9.88
C VAL A 74 0.32 1.80 -9.49
N TRP A 75 -0.26 2.51 -10.45
CA TRP A 75 -1.46 3.30 -10.22
C TRP A 75 -2.64 2.44 -9.74
N THR A 76 -2.82 1.24 -10.32
CA THR A 76 -3.83 0.29 -9.85
C THR A 76 -3.61 -0.12 -8.40
N VAL A 77 -2.36 -0.40 -8.00
CA VAL A 77 -2.01 -0.70 -6.60
C VAL A 77 -2.36 0.47 -5.67
N LEU A 78 -2.08 1.70 -6.08
CA LEU A 78 -2.40 2.91 -5.30
C LEU A 78 -3.91 3.08 -5.10
N GLU A 79 -4.71 2.80 -6.13
CA GLU A 79 -6.16 3.00 -6.09
C GLU A 79 -6.92 1.83 -5.43
N GLN A 80 -6.45 0.60 -5.63
CA GLN A 80 -7.21 -0.60 -5.24
C GLN A 80 -6.67 -1.27 -3.98
N ASP A 81 -5.36 -1.42 -3.87
CA ASP A 81 -4.75 -2.23 -2.80
C ASP A 81 -4.38 -1.37 -1.59
N LEU A 82 -3.85 -0.17 -1.83
CA LEU A 82 -3.38 0.72 -0.77
C LEU A 82 -4.50 1.15 0.21
N PRO A 83 -5.74 1.45 -0.23
CA PRO A 83 -6.83 1.75 0.71
C PRO A 83 -7.15 0.57 1.64
N THR A 84 -7.12 -0.66 1.11
CA THR A 84 -7.36 -1.89 1.89
C THR A 84 -6.28 -2.07 2.96
N LEU A 85 -5.01 -1.90 2.59
CA LEU A 85 -3.89 -1.95 3.53
C LEU A 85 -4.02 -0.86 4.61
N LYS A 86 -4.36 0.37 4.23
CA LYS A 86 -4.56 1.49 5.16
C LYS A 86 -5.67 1.19 6.16
N ALA A 87 -6.79 0.64 5.71
CA ALA A 87 -7.90 0.26 6.59
C ALA A 87 -7.48 -0.82 7.59
N ALA A 88 -6.79 -1.88 7.13
CA ALA A 88 -6.29 -2.94 7.99
C ALA A 88 -5.33 -2.42 9.07
N ILE A 89 -4.36 -1.59 8.69
CA ILE A 89 -3.40 -0.99 9.65
C ILE A 89 -4.14 -0.09 10.66
N SER A 90 -5.12 0.69 10.20
CA SER A 90 -5.90 1.57 11.09
C SER A 90 -6.68 0.76 12.13
N GLU A 91 -7.23 -0.38 11.74
CA GLU A 91 -7.95 -1.29 12.64
C GLU A 91 -7.00 -1.98 13.63
N LEU A 92 -5.82 -2.40 13.19
CA LEU A 92 -4.78 -2.94 14.07
C LEU A 92 -4.33 -1.92 15.12
N LEU A 93 -4.14 -0.65 14.71
CA LEU A 93 -3.77 0.43 15.62
C LEU A 93 -4.88 0.75 16.63
N ARG A 94 -6.15 0.66 16.20
CA ARG A 94 -7.30 0.81 17.10
C ARG A 94 -7.33 -0.31 18.14
N THR A 95 -7.20 -1.56 17.68
CA THR A 95 -7.19 -2.74 18.55
C THR A 95 -6.05 -2.68 19.57
N ALA A 96 -4.84 -2.33 19.13
CA ALA A 96 -3.68 -2.22 20.03
C ALA A 96 -3.82 -1.09 21.08
N ARG A 97 -4.64 -0.07 20.83
CA ARG A 97 -4.96 0.98 21.80
C ARG A 97 -6.03 0.55 22.80
N ASP A 98 -6.95 -0.30 22.35
CA ASP A 98 -8.09 -0.78 23.13
C ASP A 98 -7.75 -2.02 23.98
N GLU A 99 -6.61 -2.69 23.74
CA GLU A 99 -6.13 -3.78 24.60
C GLU A 99 -5.71 -3.25 25.98
N PRO A 100 -6.35 -3.70 27.08
CA PRO A 100 -5.89 -3.34 28.41
C PRO A 100 -4.49 -3.90 28.61
N VAL A 101 -3.57 -3.07 29.11
CA VAL A 101 -2.24 -3.50 29.55
C VAL A 101 -2.44 -4.65 30.54
N GLN A 102 -2.16 -5.87 30.10
CA GLN A 102 -2.15 -7.03 30.98
C GLN A 102 -1.02 -6.80 31.98
N SER A 103 -1.43 -6.50 33.22
CA SER A 103 -0.55 -6.29 34.38
C SER A 103 -0.08 -7.62 34.95
#